data_AF-A0A1G6N916-F1
#
_entry.id   AF-A0A1G6N916-F1
#
_cell.length_a   1.000
_cell.length_b   1.000
_cell.length_c   1.000
_cell.angle_alpha   90.00
_cell.angle_beta   90.00
_cell.angle_gamma   90.00
#
_symmetry.space_group_name_H-M   'P 1'
#
loop_
_entity.id
_entity.type
_entity.pdbx_description
1 polymer ?
#
loop_
_entity_poly.entity_id
_entity_poly.type
_entity_poly.pdbx_seq_one_letter_code
_entity_poly.pdbx_strand_id
1 'polypeptide(L)'
;MKHIAITFLLLLFSICATAQETAKSNQEDESLQRIFGVAYVPANKWGVYSLIGQEQWLKYKFSTEALTTYEATFSLRKFPLQFGVNAQVENNLIGKAYKLAGFIGIKKIMLRIQSGKISGTAQWTGPPIPDAPQTIPFNNRYISIDLLYLPRKDGKDNMFYFGLGYTSLKMPVQVNTLITAGGKENQKYGVAVFDSLYSAKAYSFLFGFDLISSEARNPSGFKGGLGAFVATQDKFGVGMGQVSNGAVKRAESVNPGRKVTATNLVSALVEYNLSLGIKYSHRVGKGIIIGAVGYDFGGAMLADFNGAASTSSDLGVDPALFYWHHGLLFRIYAGW
;
A
#
# COMPACT_ATOMS: atom_id res chain seq x y z
N MET A 1 -23.24 17.85 4.33
CA MET A 1 -22.16 17.80 3.30
C MET A 1 -21.49 19.16 3.05
N LYS A 2 -22.19 20.27 2.76
CA LYS A 2 -21.54 21.60 2.56
C LYS A 2 -20.96 22.25 3.82
N HIS A 3 -21.54 22.02 5.00
CA HIS A 3 -21.10 22.67 6.24
C HIS A 3 -19.78 22.12 6.83
N ILE A 4 -19.43 20.86 6.56
CA ILE A 4 -18.28 20.20 7.19
C ILE A 4 -16.95 20.55 6.48
N ALA A 5 -16.99 20.75 5.16
CA ALA A 5 -15.83 21.29 4.44
C ALA A 5 -15.49 22.71 4.93
N ILE A 6 -16.51 23.52 5.25
CA ILE A 6 -16.34 24.84 5.84
C ILE A 6 -15.79 24.74 7.26
N THR A 7 -16.27 23.81 8.09
CA THR A 7 -15.75 23.60 9.46
C THR A 7 -14.30 23.11 9.46
N PHE A 8 -13.89 22.27 8.51
CA PHE A 8 -12.50 21.80 8.40
C PHE A 8 -11.56 22.86 7.81
N LEU A 9 -12.05 23.66 6.84
CA LEU A 9 -11.34 24.85 6.36
C LEU A 9 -11.16 25.86 7.50
N LEU A 10 -12.20 26.06 8.33
CA LEU A 10 -12.15 26.91 9.52
C LEU A 10 -11.19 26.36 10.57
N LEU A 11 -11.10 25.04 10.77
CA LEU A 11 -10.12 24.43 11.68
C LEU A 11 -8.68 24.60 11.18
N LEU A 12 -8.45 24.42 9.87
CA LEU A 12 -7.17 24.74 9.21
C LEU A 12 -6.84 26.23 9.35
N PHE A 13 -7.83 27.12 9.21
CA PHE A 13 -7.67 28.56 9.44
C PHE A 13 -7.40 28.90 10.91
N SER A 14 -8.01 28.20 11.89
CA SER A 14 -7.76 28.39 13.32
C SER A 14 -6.36 27.91 13.73
N ILE A 15 -5.86 26.82 13.13
CA ILE A 15 -4.47 26.37 13.29
C ILE A 15 -3.50 27.37 12.62
N CYS A 16 -3.88 27.99 11.49
CA CYS A 16 -3.10 29.06 10.86
C CYS A 16 -3.08 30.34 11.69
N ALA A 17 -4.21 30.73 12.30
CA ALA A 17 -4.32 31.94 13.12
C ALA A 17 -3.54 31.82 14.44
N THR A 18 -3.59 30.66 15.10
CA THR A 18 -2.82 30.40 16.33
C THR A 18 -1.30 30.35 16.08
N ALA A 19 -0.85 29.89 14.91
CA ALA A 19 0.56 29.94 14.51
C ALA A 19 1.05 31.38 14.23
N GLN A 20 0.15 32.32 13.94
CA GLN A 20 0.47 33.71 13.68
C GLN A 20 0.65 34.54 14.97
N GLU A 21 -0.08 34.19 16.05
CA GLU A 21 0.03 34.89 17.35
C GLU A 21 1.26 34.48 18.17
N THR A 22 1.80 33.28 17.99
CA THR A 22 3.04 32.86 18.69
C THR A 22 4.33 33.45 18.08
N ALA A 23 4.24 34.13 16.93
CA ALA A 23 5.40 34.74 16.25
C ALA A 23 5.83 36.10 16.84
N LYS A 24 5.26 36.53 17.97
CA LYS A 24 5.59 37.80 18.64
C LYS A 24 6.56 37.71 19.82
N SER A 25 7.12 36.54 20.15
CA SER A 25 8.25 36.46 21.09
C SER A 25 9.57 36.30 20.36
N ASN A 26 10.44 37.30 20.49
CA ASN A 26 11.82 37.26 20.04
C ASN A 26 12.58 36.09 20.71
N GLN A 27 12.85 35.04 19.95
CA GLN A 27 13.99 34.15 20.18
C GLN A 27 14.38 33.49 18.85
N GLU A 28 15.68 33.48 18.59
CA GLU A 28 16.33 33.09 17.34
C GLU A 28 15.91 31.69 16.86
N ASP A 29 15.33 31.64 15.66
CA ASP A 29 15.42 30.59 14.64
C ASP A 29 15.47 29.11 15.11
N GLU A 30 14.60 28.72 16.04
CA GLU A 30 14.21 27.32 16.21
C GLU A 30 13.24 26.92 15.08
N SER A 31 13.70 26.90 13.82
CA SER A 31 12.82 26.62 12.68
C SER A 31 12.41 25.13 12.60
N LEU A 32 11.41 24.78 13.40
CA LEU A 32 10.59 23.57 13.25
C LEU A 32 9.80 23.67 11.95
N GLN A 33 10.10 22.78 11.01
CA GLN A 33 9.35 22.64 9.78
C GLN A 33 8.13 21.74 10.00
N ARG A 34 6.97 22.15 9.50
CA ARG A 34 5.70 21.43 9.69
C ARG A 34 4.99 21.26 8.36
N ILE A 35 4.55 20.04 8.08
CA ILE A 35 3.74 19.73 6.89
C ILE A 35 2.50 19.00 7.32
N PHE A 36 1.37 19.43 6.78
CA PHE A 36 0.08 18.77 6.95
C PHE A 36 -0.51 18.49 5.59
N GLY A 37 -0.99 17.28 5.39
CA GLY A 37 -1.55 16.81 4.13
C GLY A 37 -2.85 16.06 4.35
N VAL A 38 -3.79 16.22 3.42
CA VAL A 38 -4.97 15.39 3.29
C VAL A 38 -5.05 14.91 1.85
N ALA A 39 -5.15 13.60 1.64
CA ALA A 39 -5.47 13.01 0.36
C ALA A 39 -6.83 12.31 0.44
N TYR A 40 -7.61 12.34 -0.63
CA TYR A 40 -8.92 11.71 -0.70
C TYR A 40 -9.15 11.05 -2.06
N VAL A 41 -9.53 9.77 -2.00
CA VAL A 41 -9.99 8.97 -3.15
C VAL A 41 -11.44 8.59 -2.88
N PRO A 42 -12.44 9.22 -3.54
CA PRO A 42 -13.85 9.02 -3.24
C PRO A 42 -14.39 7.67 -3.68
N ALA A 43 -13.78 7.07 -4.71
CA ALA A 43 -14.18 5.80 -5.28
C ALA A 43 -12.92 5.07 -5.74
N ASN A 44 -12.58 4.00 -5.02
CA ASN A 44 -11.45 3.13 -5.29
C ASN A 44 -11.98 1.81 -5.87
N LYS A 45 -11.69 1.58 -7.16
CA LYS A 45 -12.06 0.34 -7.83
C LYS A 45 -10.95 -0.67 -7.63
N TRP A 46 -11.31 -1.90 -7.29
CA TRP A 46 -10.37 -2.99 -7.06
C TRP A 46 -10.53 -4.07 -8.13
N GLY A 47 -9.40 -4.67 -8.51
CA GLY A 47 -9.36 -5.88 -9.32
C GLY A 47 -8.40 -6.89 -8.71
N VAL A 48 -8.74 -8.18 -8.80
CA VAL A 48 -7.89 -9.29 -8.34
C VAL A 48 -7.92 -10.40 -9.37
N TYR A 49 -6.75 -10.88 -9.76
CA TYR A 49 -6.53 -11.84 -10.82
C TYR A 49 -5.44 -12.84 -10.40
N SER A 50 -5.59 -14.08 -10.84
CA SER A 50 -4.50 -15.05 -10.90
C SER A 50 -3.51 -14.62 -11.97
N LEU A 51 -2.21 -14.75 -11.69
CA LEU A 51 -1.15 -14.49 -12.68
C LEU A 51 -1.02 -15.61 -13.71
N ILE A 52 -1.59 -16.77 -13.41
CA ILE A 52 -1.54 -17.94 -14.28
C ILE A 52 -2.87 -18.11 -15.02
N GLY A 53 -2.80 -18.71 -16.21
CA GLY A 53 -3.91 -18.81 -17.17
C GLY A 53 -5.08 -19.70 -16.77
N GLN A 54 -5.17 -20.17 -15.52
CA GLN A 54 -6.35 -20.86 -15.01
C GLN A 54 -7.47 -19.84 -14.71
N GLU A 55 -8.71 -20.23 -14.98
CA GLU A 55 -9.88 -19.38 -14.75
C GLU A 55 -9.96 -18.91 -13.28
N GLN A 56 -10.21 -17.61 -13.10
CA GLN A 56 -10.31 -16.99 -11.77
C GLN A 56 -11.70 -17.20 -11.17
N TRP A 57 -11.82 -18.14 -10.25
CA TRP A 57 -13.04 -18.50 -9.53
C TRP A 57 -13.22 -17.74 -8.22
N LEU A 58 -12.14 -17.30 -7.57
CA LEU A 58 -12.25 -16.53 -6.34
C LEU A 58 -12.46 -15.04 -6.67
N LYS A 59 -13.64 -14.52 -6.37
CA LYS A 59 -14.02 -13.11 -6.56
C LYS A 59 -13.97 -12.36 -5.23
N TYR A 60 -13.68 -11.06 -5.27
CA TYR A 60 -13.45 -10.26 -4.07
C TYR A 60 -14.40 -9.06 -4.04
N LYS A 61 -14.95 -8.80 -2.86
CA LYS A 61 -15.62 -7.54 -2.51
C LYS A 61 -14.91 -6.95 -1.30
N PHE A 62 -14.04 -5.96 -1.53
CA PHE A 62 -13.34 -5.26 -0.46
C PHE A 62 -14.29 -4.33 0.28
N SER A 63 -14.08 -4.15 1.58
CA SER A 63 -14.87 -3.21 2.40
C SER A 63 -14.57 -1.75 2.06
N THR A 64 -13.43 -1.48 1.44
CA THR A 64 -12.88 -0.13 1.23
C THR A 64 -13.15 0.39 -0.18
N GLU A 65 -14.19 1.22 -0.31
CA GLU A 65 -14.52 1.89 -1.58
C GLU A 65 -14.09 3.37 -1.61
N ALA A 66 -13.77 3.98 -0.47
CA ALA A 66 -13.25 5.33 -0.37
C ALA A 66 -12.09 5.40 0.63
N LEU A 67 -11.09 6.23 0.35
CA LEU A 67 -9.87 6.36 1.14
C LEU A 67 -9.60 7.83 1.45
N THR A 68 -9.51 8.20 2.72
CA THR A 68 -8.95 9.49 3.15
C THR A 68 -7.65 9.24 3.90
N THR A 69 -6.60 9.96 3.54
CA THR A 69 -5.28 9.87 4.16
C THR A 69 -4.93 11.22 4.78
N TYR A 70 -4.63 11.23 6.07
CA TYR A 70 -4.07 12.38 6.77
C TYR A 70 -2.58 12.18 6.96
N GLU A 71 -1.79 13.20 6.70
CA GLU A 71 -0.35 13.20 6.89
C GLU A 71 0.04 14.40 7.75
N ALA A 72 0.89 14.17 8.74
CA ALA A 72 1.54 15.22 9.49
C ALA A 72 3.03 14.89 9.63
N THR A 73 3.88 15.83 9.28
CA THR A 73 5.34 15.71 9.36
C THR A 73 5.91 16.90 10.10
N PHE A 74 6.86 16.62 10.99
CA PHE A 74 7.58 17.60 11.77
C PHE A 74 9.08 17.33 11.63
N SER A 75 9.84 18.35 11.29
CA SER A 75 11.30 18.25 11.15
C SER A 75 11.98 19.34 11.95
N LEU A 76 12.90 18.97 12.82
CA LEU A 76 13.79 19.90 13.51
C LEU A 76 15.02 20.12 12.62
N ARG A 77 15.41 21.38 12.38
CA ARG A 77 16.58 21.69 11.52
C ARG A 77 17.92 21.53 12.24
N LYS A 78 17.98 21.92 13.53
CA LYS A 78 19.22 21.91 14.33
C LYS A 78 19.66 20.50 14.73
N PHE A 79 18.69 19.68 15.13
CA PHE A 79 18.85 18.24 15.25
C PHE A 79 18.09 17.64 14.08
N PRO A 80 18.74 16.99 13.10
CA PRO A 80 18.09 16.55 11.86
C PRO A 80 17.19 15.32 12.10
N LEU A 81 16.31 15.44 13.09
CA LEU A 81 15.30 14.51 13.51
C LEU A 81 14.02 14.90 12.79
N GLN A 82 13.42 13.90 12.16
CA GLN A 82 12.15 14.02 11.49
C GLN A 82 11.20 12.98 12.08
N PHE A 83 9.97 13.39 12.36
CA PHE A 83 8.92 12.48 12.76
C PHE A 83 7.65 12.79 11.99
N GLY A 84 6.87 11.77 11.70
CA GLY A 84 5.58 11.98 11.08
C GLY A 84 4.67 10.79 11.23
N VAL A 85 3.39 11.09 11.02
CA VAL A 85 2.30 10.14 11.11
C VAL A 85 1.46 10.26 9.85
N ASN A 86 1.02 9.12 9.35
CA ASN A 86 0.11 9.00 8.24
C ASN A 86 -1.03 8.06 8.67
N ALA A 87 -2.27 8.52 8.58
CA ALA A 87 -3.43 7.72 8.94
C ALA A 87 -4.39 7.66 7.76
N GLN A 88 -4.69 6.45 7.31
CA GLN A 88 -5.69 6.19 6.27
C GLN A 88 -6.96 5.64 6.92
N VAL A 89 -8.08 6.30 6.64
CA VAL A 89 -9.41 6.01 7.19
C VAL A 89 -10.37 5.59 6.08
N GLU A 90 -11.26 4.64 6.39
CA GLU A 90 -12.34 4.21 5.49
C GLU A 90 -13.62 5.00 5.80
N ASN A 91 -14.42 5.26 4.77
CA ASN A 91 -15.82 5.71 4.86
C ASN A 91 -16.12 6.68 6.03
N ASN A 92 -15.95 7.97 5.71
CA ASN A 92 -16.34 9.16 6.46
C ASN A 92 -15.20 9.73 7.34
N LEU A 93 -15.08 11.06 7.36
CA LEU A 93 -14.08 11.83 8.14
C LEU A 93 -14.03 11.53 9.66
N ILE A 94 -14.93 10.67 10.17
CA ILE A 94 -15.09 10.31 11.59
C ILE A 94 -14.90 8.78 11.83
N GLY A 95 -14.54 7.97 10.82
CA GLY A 95 -14.59 6.50 10.89
C GLY A 95 -13.24 5.76 10.86
N LYS A 96 -13.03 4.87 11.85
CA LYS A 96 -12.10 3.71 11.93
C LYS A 96 -10.84 3.75 11.03
N ALA A 97 -9.69 4.03 11.65
CA ALA A 97 -8.38 3.92 11.00
C ALA A 97 -8.14 2.48 10.50
N TYR A 98 -7.80 2.35 9.21
CA TYR A 98 -7.56 1.08 8.56
C TYR A 98 -6.07 0.82 8.31
N LYS A 99 -5.29 1.90 8.20
CA LYS A 99 -3.84 1.84 8.07
C LYS A 99 -3.22 3.03 8.77
N LEU A 100 -2.26 2.76 9.64
CA LEU A 100 -1.46 3.75 10.35
C LEU A 100 -0.01 3.54 9.93
N ALA A 101 0.63 4.60 9.47
CA ALA A 101 2.06 4.66 9.32
C ALA A 101 2.65 5.70 10.26
N GLY A 102 3.75 5.36 10.90
CA GLY A 102 4.61 6.30 11.60
C GLY A 102 5.99 6.26 10.96
N PHE A 103 6.70 7.37 10.98
CA PHE A 103 8.10 7.37 10.61
C PHE A 103 8.93 8.23 11.54
N ILE A 104 10.18 7.80 11.71
CA ILE A 104 11.23 8.52 12.40
C ILE A 104 12.46 8.54 11.51
N GLY A 105 13.04 9.72 11.32
CA GLY A 105 14.21 9.91 10.48
C GLY A 105 15.31 10.68 11.19
N ILE A 106 16.56 10.31 10.91
CA ILE A 106 17.75 11.03 11.34
C ILE A 106 18.61 11.29 10.09
N LYS A 107 18.90 12.56 9.82
CA LYS A 107 19.65 13.02 8.64
C LYS A 107 19.00 12.54 7.34
N LYS A 108 19.63 11.59 6.66
CA LYS A 108 19.22 11.03 5.36
C LYS A 108 18.53 9.67 5.51
N ILE A 109 18.37 9.17 6.72
CA ILE A 109 17.81 7.83 6.96
C ILE A 109 16.44 8.00 7.61
N MET A 110 15.44 7.25 7.15
CA MET A 110 14.09 7.24 7.71
C MET A 110 13.62 5.80 7.88
N LEU A 111 13.19 5.45 9.09
CA LEU A 111 12.44 4.24 9.36
C LEU A 111 10.95 4.58 9.28
N ARG A 112 10.24 3.90 8.38
CA ARG A 112 8.79 4.01 8.23
C ARG A 112 8.15 2.67 8.57
N ILE A 113 7.25 2.66 9.55
CA ILE A 113 6.48 1.48 9.94
C ILE A 113 5.03 1.74 9.60
N GLN A 114 4.43 0.83 8.84
CA GLN A 114 3.08 0.92 8.35
C GLN A 114 2.35 -0.37 8.72
N SER A 115 1.21 -0.26 9.40
CA SER A 115 0.35 -1.40 9.69
C SER A 115 -1.08 -1.05 9.33
N GLY A 116 -1.77 -2.00 8.70
CA GLY A 116 -3.18 -1.85 8.41
C GLY A 116 -3.91 -3.18 8.39
N LYS A 117 -5.14 -3.14 7.88
CA LYS A 117 -5.94 -4.33 7.63
C LYS A 117 -6.18 -4.49 6.13
N ILE A 118 -6.61 -5.67 5.72
CA ILE A 118 -7.17 -6.00 4.41
C ILE A 118 -8.46 -6.74 4.71
N SER A 119 -9.60 -6.13 4.40
CA SER A 119 -10.90 -6.67 4.79
C SER A 119 -11.92 -6.66 3.67
N GLY A 120 -12.84 -7.60 3.73
CA GLY A 120 -13.87 -7.79 2.73
C GLY A 120 -14.47 -9.19 2.79
N THR A 121 -15.05 -9.59 1.68
CA THR A 121 -15.61 -10.92 1.47
C THR A 121 -15.07 -11.49 0.17
N ALA A 122 -14.58 -12.73 0.21
CA ALA A 122 -14.21 -13.49 -0.97
C ALA A 122 -15.31 -14.51 -1.28
N GLN A 123 -15.68 -14.67 -2.53
CA GLN A 123 -16.70 -15.60 -3.00
C GLN A 123 -16.08 -16.58 -3.99
N TRP A 124 -16.19 -17.88 -3.71
CA TRP A 124 -15.85 -18.92 -4.66
C TRP A 124 -16.98 -19.06 -5.67
N THR A 125 -16.67 -19.02 -6.96
CA THR A 125 -17.64 -19.21 -8.04
C THR A 125 -17.31 -20.40 -8.93
N GLY A 126 -16.35 -21.23 -8.52
CA GLY A 126 -15.90 -22.41 -9.25
C GLY A 126 -16.65 -23.68 -8.85
N PRO A 127 -16.16 -24.84 -9.30
CA PRO A 127 -16.74 -26.14 -8.94
C PRO A 127 -16.87 -26.31 -7.41
N PRO A 128 -17.92 -27.00 -6.92
CA PRO A 128 -18.08 -27.25 -5.49
C PRO A 128 -16.87 -27.96 -4.89
N ILE A 129 -16.37 -27.44 -3.77
CA ILE A 129 -15.31 -28.08 -2.97
C ILE A 129 -15.98 -28.67 -1.73
N PRO A 130 -15.80 -29.97 -1.43
CA PRO A 130 -16.38 -30.60 -0.25
C PRO A 130 -16.05 -29.83 1.03
N ASP A 131 -17.07 -29.64 1.89
CA ASP A 131 -16.96 -28.99 3.21
C ASP A 131 -16.36 -27.57 3.20
N ALA A 132 -16.37 -26.88 2.06
CA ALA A 132 -15.83 -25.54 1.91
C ALA A 132 -16.96 -24.49 1.77
N PRO A 133 -16.91 -23.38 2.53
CA PRO A 133 -17.88 -22.31 2.36
C PRO A 133 -17.68 -21.62 1.00
N GLN A 134 -18.79 -21.25 0.35
CA GLN A 134 -18.77 -20.46 -0.89
C GLN A 134 -18.42 -18.99 -0.64
N THR A 135 -18.55 -18.52 0.60
CA THR A 135 -18.33 -17.12 0.97
C THR A 135 -17.46 -17.05 2.22
N ILE A 136 -16.40 -16.26 2.14
CA ILE A 136 -15.32 -16.21 3.13
C ILE A 136 -15.14 -14.74 3.53
N PRO A 137 -15.64 -14.33 4.71
CA PRO A 137 -15.27 -13.03 5.24
C PRO A 137 -13.78 -13.05 5.60
N PHE A 138 -13.07 -11.96 5.32
CA PHE A 138 -11.68 -11.82 5.71
C PHE A 138 -11.41 -10.46 6.34
N ASN A 139 -10.51 -10.46 7.32
CA ASN A 139 -10.04 -9.27 8.01
C ASN A 139 -8.61 -9.52 8.48
N ASN A 140 -7.68 -9.35 7.56
CA ASN A 140 -6.29 -9.75 7.74
C ASN A 140 -5.40 -8.56 8.02
N ARG A 141 -4.37 -8.74 8.83
CA ARG A 141 -3.39 -7.68 9.10
C ARG A 141 -2.38 -7.60 7.96
N TYR A 142 -2.06 -6.38 7.56
CA TYR A 142 -0.95 -6.02 6.69
C TYR A 142 0.09 -5.24 7.50
N ILE A 143 1.37 -5.53 7.28
CA ILE A 143 2.49 -4.80 7.89
C ILE A 143 3.53 -4.52 6.80
N SER A 144 4.06 -3.32 6.79
CA SER A 144 5.23 -2.94 6.00
C SER A 144 6.20 -2.12 6.86
N ILE A 145 7.48 -2.44 6.79
CA ILE A 145 8.57 -1.77 7.52
C ILE A 145 9.61 -1.39 6.49
N ASP A 146 9.89 -0.10 6.34
CA ASP A 146 10.79 0.42 5.32
C ASP A 146 11.92 1.23 5.97
N LEU A 147 13.16 0.89 5.66
CA LEU A 147 14.34 1.69 5.93
C LEU A 147 14.73 2.45 4.65
N LEU A 148 14.49 3.75 4.67
CA LEU A 148 14.64 4.64 3.53
C LEU A 148 15.90 5.48 3.67
N TYR A 149 16.60 5.67 2.55
CA TYR A 149 17.61 6.69 2.36
C TYR A 149 17.05 7.81 1.48
N LEU A 150 17.07 9.03 2.01
CA LEU A 150 16.64 10.27 1.37
C LEU A 150 17.89 11.09 1.03
N PRO A 151 18.44 10.98 -0.20
CA PRO A 151 19.55 11.84 -0.61
C PRO A 151 19.16 13.32 -0.44
N ARG A 152 20.12 14.13 -0.01
CA ARG A 152 19.97 15.60 0.03
C ARG A 152 20.94 16.21 -0.97
N LYS A 153 20.48 17.17 -1.75
CA LYS A 153 21.31 17.97 -2.65
C LYS A 153 21.28 19.43 -2.15
N ASP A 154 22.45 20.01 -1.94
CA ASP A 154 22.61 21.40 -1.50
C ASP A 154 21.82 21.75 -0.22
N GLY A 155 21.77 20.81 0.73
CA GLY A 155 21.04 20.96 1.99
C GLY A 155 19.50 20.87 1.89
N LYS A 156 18.96 20.65 0.69
CA LYS A 156 17.51 20.49 0.44
C LYS A 156 17.15 19.01 0.34
N ASP A 157 15.95 18.67 0.82
CA ASP A 157 15.40 17.33 0.66
C ASP A 157 15.17 17.06 -0.82
N ASN A 158 15.77 15.99 -1.33
CA ASN A 158 15.54 15.54 -2.71
C ASN A 158 14.14 14.91 -2.81
N MET A 159 13.57 14.93 -4.00
CA MET A 159 12.29 14.29 -4.28
C MET A 159 12.37 12.76 -4.21
N PHE A 160 13.56 12.19 -4.48
CA PHE A 160 13.78 10.75 -4.57
C PHE A 160 14.18 10.13 -3.23
N TYR A 161 13.75 8.89 -3.01
CA TYR A 161 14.22 8.01 -1.94
C TYR A 161 14.40 6.58 -2.47
N PHE A 162 15.26 5.82 -1.83
CA PHE A 162 15.40 4.39 -2.04
C PHE A 162 15.68 3.69 -0.72
N GLY A 163 15.46 2.39 -0.62
CA GLY A 163 15.55 1.71 0.66
C GLY A 163 15.35 0.21 0.61
N LEU A 164 15.31 -0.36 1.80
CA LEU A 164 15.00 -1.76 2.04
C LEU A 164 13.68 -1.84 2.79
N GLY A 165 12.84 -2.80 2.44
CA GLY A 165 11.52 -3.00 2.99
C GLY A 165 11.29 -4.43 3.45
N TYR A 166 10.42 -4.61 4.41
CA TYR A 166 9.80 -5.87 4.78
C TYR A 166 8.29 -5.72 4.65
N THR A 167 7.63 -6.65 3.99
CA THR A 167 6.17 -6.69 3.86
C THR A 167 5.65 -8.02 4.37
N SER A 168 4.59 -7.99 5.17
CA SER A 168 3.80 -9.15 5.58
C SER A 168 2.34 -8.96 5.18
N LEU A 169 1.86 -9.88 4.36
CA LEU A 169 0.51 -9.90 3.80
C LEU A 169 -0.20 -11.18 4.21
N LYS A 170 -1.50 -11.07 4.47
CA LYS A 170 -2.41 -12.21 4.59
C LYS A 170 -3.69 -11.89 3.84
N MET A 171 -4.15 -12.79 2.98
CA MET A 171 -5.42 -12.63 2.29
C MET A 171 -5.91 -13.96 1.72
N PRO A 172 -7.23 -14.13 1.51
CA PRO A 172 -7.72 -15.26 0.76
C PRO A 172 -7.16 -15.24 -0.66
N VAL A 173 -6.77 -16.39 -1.19
CA VAL A 173 -6.25 -16.58 -2.54
C VAL A 173 -6.85 -17.81 -3.19
N GLN A 174 -6.97 -17.78 -4.52
CA GLN A 174 -7.18 -19.00 -5.28
C GLN A 174 -5.86 -19.77 -5.30
N VAL A 175 -5.91 -21.05 -4.96
CA VAL A 175 -4.78 -21.97 -5.09
C VAL A 175 -5.03 -22.78 -6.35
N ASN A 176 -4.34 -22.40 -7.41
CA ASN A 176 -4.32 -23.21 -8.62
C ASN A 176 -3.50 -24.47 -8.34
N THR A 177 -3.99 -25.62 -8.80
CA THR A 177 -3.29 -26.89 -8.60
C THR A 177 -2.63 -27.33 -9.88
N LEU A 178 -1.44 -27.92 -9.77
CA LEU A 178 -0.65 -28.39 -10.90
C LEU A 178 -0.53 -29.91 -10.82
N ILE A 179 -0.82 -30.59 -11.91
CA ILE A 179 -0.74 -32.03 -12.03
C ILE A 179 0.16 -32.40 -13.20
N THR A 180 0.83 -33.55 -13.11
CA THR A 180 1.61 -34.10 -14.23
C THR A 180 1.37 -35.60 -14.36
N ALA A 181 1.60 -36.13 -15.57
CA ALA A 181 1.71 -37.57 -15.84
C ALA A 181 3.17 -38.08 -15.65
N GLY A 182 4.13 -37.17 -15.54
CA GLY A 182 5.56 -37.43 -15.33
C GLY A 182 6.37 -36.24 -15.83
N GLY A 183 7.16 -35.61 -14.94
CA GLY A 183 8.00 -34.46 -15.26
C GLY A 183 7.26 -33.10 -15.22
N LYS A 184 8.01 -32.01 -15.02
CA LYS A 184 7.46 -30.65 -14.91
C LYS A 184 7.00 -30.09 -16.25
N GLU A 185 7.59 -30.57 -17.34
CA GLU A 185 7.30 -30.22 -18.72
C GLU A 185 5.90 -30.65 -19.19
N ASN A 186 5.30 -31.62 -18.51
CA ASN A 186 3.97 -32.15 -18.82
C ASN A 186 2.87 -31.62 -17.88
N GLN A 187 3.13 -30.52 -17.19
CA GLN A 187 2.19 -29.95 -16.22
C GLN A 187 0.91 -29.44 -16.88
N LYS A 188 -0.20 -29.72 -16.21
CA LYS A 188 -1.53 -29.21 -16.52
C LYS A 188 -2.18 -28.72 -15.23
N TYR A 189 -3.21 -27.90 -15.36
CA TYR A 189 -4.02 -27.50 -14.21
C TYR A 189 -4.86 -28.69 -13.72
N GLY A 190 -4.84 -28.91 -12.41
CA GLY A 190 -5.80 -29.75 -11.71
C GLY A 190 -7.03 -28.96 -11.30
N VAL A 191 -7.80 -29.51 -10.37
CA VAL A 191 -8.95 -28.81 -9.78
C VAL A 191 -8.43 -27.78 -8.77
N ALA A 192 -8.65 -26.50 -9.05
CA ALA A 192 -8.26 -25.41 -8.16
C ALA A 192 -9.12 -25.39 -6.89
N VAL A 193 -8.56 -24.82 -5.83
CA VAL A 193 -9.26 -24.55 -4.57
C VAL A 193 -9.00 -23.13 -4.12
N PHE A 194 -9.46 -22.76 -2.92
CA PHE A 194 -9.07 -21.51 -2.28
C PHE A 194 -8.37 -21.77 -0.94
N ASP A 195 -7.52 -20.83 -0.57
CA ASP A 195 -6.94 -20.70 0.76
C ASP A 195 -7.44 -19.42 1.41
N SER A 196 -8.14 -19.53 2.53
CA SER A 196 -8.64 -18.37 3.29
C SER A 196 -7.57 -17.73 4.18
N LEU A 197 -6.46 -18.42 4.42
CA LEU A 197 -5.42 -18.06 5.40
C LEU A 197 -4.02 -17.98 4.77
N TYR A 198 -3.92 -17.86 3.45
CA TYR A 198 -2.64 -17.70 2.78
C TYR A 198 -1.90 -16.48 3.33
N SER A 199 -0.59 -16.63 3.48
CA SER A 199 0.28 -15.57 3.97
C SER A 199 1.55 -15.46 3.16
N ALA A 200 2.01 -14.23 2.95
CA ALA A 200 3.28 -13.94 2.31
C ALA A 200 4.12 -12.99 3.16
N LYS A 201 5.42 -13.23 3.21
CA LYS A 201 6.40 -12.34 3.85
C LYS A 201 7.57 -12.14 2.92
N ALA A 202 7.89 -10.91 2.57
CA ALA A 202 8.96 -10.60 1.63
C ALA A 202 9.85 -9.47 2.10
N TYR A 203 11.14 -9.58 1.77
CA TYR A 203 12.09 -8.49 1.85
C TYR A 203 12.21 -7.87 0.46
N SER A 204 12.22 -6.55 0.40
CA SER A 204 12.17 -5.79 -0.84
C SER A 204 13.22 -4.71 -0.88
N PHE A 205 13.69 -4.40 -2.08
CA PHE A 205 14.23 -3.09 -2.38
C PHE A 205 13.07 -2.19 -2.81
N LEU A 206 13.16 -0.91 -2.46
CA LEU A 206 12.14 0.05 -2.82
C LEU A 206 12.76 1.35 -3.27
N PHE A 207 12.08 2.06 -4.16
CA PHE A 207 12.42 3.41 -4.57
C PHE A 207 11.15 4.19 -4.87
N GLY A 208 11.25 5.51 -4.84
CA GLY A 208 10.11 6.36 -5.10
C GLY A 208 10.44 7.83 -5.06
N PHE A 209 9.44 8.63 -5.38
CA PHE A 209 9.49 10.07 -5.21
C PHE A 209 8.09 10.65 -5.04
N ASP A 210 7.99 11.82 -4.44
CA ASP A 210 6.73 12.57 -4.33
C ASP A 210 6.99 14.06 -4.52
N LEU A 211 6.53 14.59 -5.65
CA LEU A 211 6.71 16.00 -6.00
C LEU A 211 5.93 16.96 -5.08
N ILE A 212 4.73 16.59 -4.62
CA ILE A 212 3.92 17.45 -3.74
C ILE A 212 4.59 17.53 -2.37
N SER A 213 4.93 16.37 -1.80
CA SER A 213 5.58 16.31 -0.48
C SER A 213 6.97 16.97 -0.52
N SER A 214 7.71 16.82 -1.61
CA SER A 214 9.00 17.50 -1.81
C SER A 214 8.86 19.02 -1.87
N GLU A 215 7.83 19.53 -2.56
CA GLU A 215 7.56 20.97 -2.62
C GLU A 215 7.13 21.51 -1.26
N ALA A 216 6.22 20.82 -0.56
CA ALA A 216 5.81 21.13 0.81
C ALA A 216 7.01 21.15 1.79
N ARG A 217 8.01 20.29 1.56
CA ARG A 217 9.28 20.26 2.31
C ARG A 217 10.27 21.37 1.95
N ASN A 218 10.07 22.10 0.85
CA ASN A 218 11.02 23.12 0.43
C ASN A 218 10.32 24.47 0.12
N PRO A 219 9.63 25.12 1.09
CA PRO A 219 8.92 26.39 0.84
C PRO A 219 9.81 27.51 0.30
N SER A 220 11.10 27.53 0.68
CA SER A 220 12.07 28.53 0.22
C SER A 220 12.39 28.42 -1.28
N GLY A 221 12.24 27.23 -1.87
CA GLY A 221 12.44 26.98 -3.31
C GLY A 221 11.18 27.11 -4.16
N PHE A 222 10.07 27.56 -3.57
CA PHE A 222 8.76 27.65 -4.23
C PHE A 222 8.77 28.61 -5.41
N LYS A 223 8.34 28.11 -6.58
CA LYS A 223 8.10 28.90 -7.79
C LYS A 223 6.61 29.24 -8.00
N GLY A 224 5.72 28.48 -7.37
CA GLY A 224 4.27 28.68 -7.41
C GLY A 224 3.58 28.37 -8.72
N GLY A 225 2.25 28.40 -8.69
CA GLY A 225 1.39 28.30 -9.86
C GLY A 225 0.88 26.89 -10.17
N LEU A 226 0.27 26.79 -11.36
CA LEU A 226 -0.24 25.54 -11.92
C LEU A 226 0.92 24.67 -12.41
N GLY A 227 0.87 23.37 -12.14
CA GLY A 227 1.86 22.43 -12.66
C GLY A 227 1.37 21.00 -12.60
N ALA A 228 2.14 20.09 -13.19
CA ALA A 228 1.92 18.66 -13.04
C ALA A 228 2.50 18.18 -11.69
N PHE A 229 1.96 17.08 -11.18
CA PHE A 229 2.59 16.32 -10.11
C PHE A 229 2.62 14.83 -10.48
N VAL A 230 3.63 14.16 -9.93
CA VAL A 230 3.78 12.71 -9.94
C VAL A 230 4.30 12.30 -8.57
N ALA A 231 3.76 11.22 -8.04
CA ALA A 231 4.28 10.51 -6.90
C ALA A 231 4.29 9.02 -7.24
N THR A 232 5.42 8.35 -7.02
CA THR A 232 5.54 6.90 -7.25
C THR A 232 6.24 6.22 -6.10
N GLN A 233 5.88 4.97 -5.88
CA GLN A 233 6.63 4.06 -5.06
C GLN A 233 6.59 2.66 -5.67
N ASP A 234 7.78 2.17 -5.94
CA ASP A 234 8.03 0.85 -6.49
C ASP A 234 8.72 0.01 -5.42
N LYS A 235 8.26 -1.23 -5.25
CA LYS A 235 8.88 -2.25 -4.38
C LYS A 235 9.06 -3.52 -5.18
N PHE A 236 10.25 -4.10 -5.15
CA PHE A 236 10.50 -5.42 -5.68
C PHE A 236 11.27 -6.24 -4.66
N GLY A 237 10.87 -7.48 -4.46
CA GLY A 237 11.38 -8.28 -3.38
C GLY A 237 11.19 -9.77 -3.58
N VAL A 238 11.78 -10.52 -2.66
CA VAL A 238 11.67 -11.97 -2.58
C VAL A 238 11.33 -12.38 -1.17
N GLY A 239 10.61 -13.49 -1.04
CA GLY A 239 10.04 -13.89 0.22
C GLY A 239 9.50 -15.30 0.22
N MET A 240 8.74 -15.60 1.26
CA MET A 240 8.05 -16.86 1.43
C MET A 240 6.54 -16.66 1.48
N GLY A 241 5.83 -17.31 0.55
CA GLY A 241 4.41 -17.60 0.62
C GLY A 241 4.15 -18.88 1.41
N GLN A 242 3.00 -18.98 2.08
CA GLN A 242 2.60 -20.16 2.82
C GLN A 242 1.13 -20.49 2.56
N VAL A 243 0.92 -21.67 1.97
CA VAL A 243 -0.39 -22.31 1.80
C VAL A 243 -0.77 -23.00 3.10
N SER A 244 -2.01 -22.79 3.55
CA SER A 244 -2.52 -23.35 4.80
C SER A 244 -2.84 -24.84 4.68
N ASN A 245 -2.78 -25.55 5.81
CA ASN A 245 -3.18 -26.96 5.88
C ASN A 245 -4.64 -27.17 5.45
N GLY A 246 -5.51 -26.17 5.62
CA GLY A 246 -6.90 -26.23 5.16
C GLY A 246 -6.99 -26.27 3.64
N ALA A 247 -6.19 -25.45 2.95
CA ALA A 247 -6.12 -25.47 1.50
C ALA A 247 -5.47 -26.76 0.97
N VAL A 248 -4.43 -27.28 1.63
CA VAL A 248 -3.83 -28.59 1.30
C VAL A 248 -4.87 -29.71 1.33
N LYS A 249 -5.62 -29.83 2.45
CA LYS A 249 -6.66 -30.85 2.58
C LYS A 249 -7.73 -30.73 1.49
N ARG A 250 -8.17 -29.50 1.19
CA ARG A 250 -9.12 -29.26 0.10
C ARG A 250 -8.53 -29.66 -1.25
N ALA A 251 -7.31 -29.24 -1.56
CA ALA A 251 -6.63 -29.53 -2.82
C ALA A 251 -6.50 -31.05 -3.05
N GLU A 252 -6.07 -31.80 -2.03
CA GLU A 252 -5.96 -33.26 -2.11
C GLU A 252 -7.33 -33.94 -2.21
N SER A 253 -8.38 -33.41 -1.57
CA SER A 253 -9.73 -33.99 -1.63
C SER A 253 -10.37 -33.91 -3.03
N VAL A 254 -10.04 -32.87 -3.79
CA VAL A 254 -10.58 -32.65 -5.15
C VAL A 254 -9.63 -33.14 -6.26
N ASN A 255 -8.42 -33.59 -5.90
CA ASN A 255 -7.44 -34.18 -6.81
C ASN A 255 -6.99 -35.56 -6.27
N PRO A 256 -7.83 -36.60 -6.39
CA PRO A 256 -7.61 -37.89 -5.74
C PRO A 256 -6.32 -38.57 -6.23
N GLY A 257 -5.65 -39.28 -5.32
CA GLY A 257 -4.40 -40.00 -5.60
C GLY A 257 -3.14 -39.12 -5.66
N ARG A 258 -3.26 -37.83 -5.34
CA ARG A 258 -2.14 -36.88 -5.37
C ARG A 258 -1.91 -36.22 -4.01
N LYS A 259 -0.67 -35.78 -3.76
CA LYS A 259 -0.23 -35.17 -2.51
C LYS A 259 0.47 -33.84 -2.74
N VAL A 260 0.14 -32.83 -1.93
CA VAL A 260 0.77 -31.52 -2.05
C VAL A 260 2.26 -31.63 -1.72
N THR A 261 3.11 -31.20 -2.64
CA THR A 261 4.57 -31.37 -2.50
C THR A 261 5.25 -30.24 -1.75
N ALA A 262 4.69 -29.03 -1.79
CA ALA A 262 5.22 -27.87 -1.09
C ALA A 262 4.09 -26.96 -0.61
N THR A 263 4.20 -26.50 0.64
CA THR A 263 3.30 -25.48 1.22
C THR A 263 4.01 -24.16 1.46
N ASN A 264 5.34 -24.18 1.56
CA ASN A 264 6.18 -22.99 1.64
C ASN A 264 6.73 -22.68 0.25
N LEU A 265 6.37 -21.52 -0.27
CA LEU A 265 6.66 -21.11 -1.63
C LEU A 265 7.64 -19.95 -1.62
N VAL A 266 8.67 -20.01 -2.46
CA VAL A 266 9.56 -18.87 -2.69
C VAL A 266 8.83 -17.94 -3.65
N SER A 267 8.54 -16.72 -3.21
CA SER A 267 7.69 -15.79 -3.95
C SER A 267 8.43 -14.50 -4.26
N ALA A 268 8.27 -13.97 -5.47
CA ALA A 268 8.55 -12.58 -5.76
C ALA A 268 7.38 -11.70 -5.32
N LEU A 269 7.68 -10.56 -4.70
CA LEU A 269 6.75 -9.49 -4.42
C LEU A 269 7.09 -8.30 -5.31
N VAL A 270 6.12 -7.78 -6.06
CA VAL A 270 6.22 -6.48 -6.71
C VAL A 270 5.05 -5.63 -6.21
N GLU A 271 5.32 -4.48 -5.59
CA GLU A 271 4.28 -3.50 -5.25
C GLU A 271 4.52 -2.22 -6.04
N TYR A 272 3.45 -1.64 -6.57
CA TYR A 272 3.48 -0.41 -7.34
C TYR A 272 2.44 0.56 -6.81
N ASN A 273 2.79 1.83 -6.67
CA ASN A 273 1.85 2.91 -6.43
C ASN A 273 2.26 4.12 -7.27
N LEU A 274 1.32 4.70 -7.98
CA LEU A 274 1.47 5.87 -8.83
C LEU A 274 0.30 6.81 -8.60
N SER A 275 0.62 8.06 -8.33
CA SER A 275 -0.33 9.15 -8.36
C SER A 275 0.16 10.21 -9.32
N LEU A 276 -0.70 10.66 -10.25
CA LEU A 276 -0.36 11.71 -11.20
C LEU A 276 -1.52 12.67 -11.39
N GLY A 277 -1.23 13.91 -11.76
CA GLY A 277 -2.27 14.89 -12.05
C GLY A 277 -1.76 16.31 -12.10
N ILE A 278 -2.66 17.23 -11.77
CA ILE A 278 -2.41 18.67 -11.80
C ILE A 278 -2.48 19.20 -10.37
N LYS A 279 -1.55 20.09 -10.04
CA LYS A 279 -1.50 20.82 -8.78
C LYS A 279 -1.52 22.32 -9.02
N TYR A 280 -2.01 23.05 -8.05
CA TYR A 280 -1.87 24.49 -7.92
C TYR A 280 -1.24 24.78 -6.56
N SER A 281 -0.12 25.51 -6.57
CA SER A 281 0.60 25.87 -5.35
C SER A 281 0.57 27.39 -5.15
N HIS A 282 0.27 27.84 -3.93
CA HIS A 282 0.21 29.26 -3.55
C HIS A 282 1.02 29.52 -2.28
N ARG A 283 1.68 30.69 -2.19
CA ARG A 283 2.42 31.10 -1.00
C ARG A 283 1.49 31.80 -0.02
N VAL A 284 1.53 31.39 1.25
CA VAL A 284 0.74 32.01 2.33
C VAL A 284 1.68 32.38 3.47
N GLY A 285 2.04 33.66 3.55
CA GLY A 285 3.05 34.15 4.48
C GLY A 285 4.42 33.50 4.22
N LYS A 286 4.99 32.86 5.25
CA LYS A 286 6.25 32.10 5.16
C LYS A 286 6.06 30.67 4.64
N GLY A 287 4.83 30.19 4.53
CA GLY A 287 4.49 28.84 4.11
C GLY A 287 3.91 28.76 2.70
N ILE A 288 3.48 27.55 2.34
CA ILE A 288 2.88 27.22 1.05
C ILE A 288 1.67 26.31 1.25
N ILE A 289 0.67 26.47 0.38
CA ILE A 289 -0.49 25.58 0.27
C ILE A 289 -0.51 25.03 -1.15
N ILE A 290 -0.75 23.73 -1.27
CA ILE A 290 -0.79 22.99 -2.54
C ILE A 290 -2.13 22.26 -2.60
N GLY A 291 -2.96 22.59 -3.59
CA GLY A 291 -4.14 21.80 -3.95
C GLY A 291 -3.86 20.99 -5.19
N ALA A 292 -4.31 19.74 -5.26
CA ALA A 292 -4.11 18.89 -6.42
C ALA A 292 -5.32 17.99 -6.70
N VAL A 293 -5.52 17.71 -7.98
CA VAL A 293 -6.49 16.74 -8.50
C VAL A 293 -5.77 15.83 -9.49
N GLY A 294 -6.07 14.55 -9.45
CA GLY A 294 -5.37 13.58 -10.27
C GLY A 294 -6.00 12.20 -10.19
N TYR A 295 -5.17 11.20 -10.43
CA TYR A 295 -5.54 9.80 -10.41
C TYR A 295 -4.52 9.01 -9.61
N ASP A 296 -5.01 8.07 -8.82
CA ASP A 296 -4.22 7.12 -8.06
C ASP A 296 -4.38 5.73 -8.69
N PHE A 297 -3.27 5.04 -8.88
CA PHE A 297 -3.21 3.65 -9.32
C PHE A 297 -2.18 2.92 -8.46
N GLY A 298 -2.58 1.81 -7.85
CA GLY A 298 -1.69 0.99 -7.06
C GLY A 298 -2.01 -0.48 -7.22
N GLY A 299 -1.09 -1.34 -6.79
CA GLY A 299 -1.29 -2.77 -6.85
C GLY A 299 -0.10 -3.54 -6.31
N ALA A 300 -0.28 -4.85 -6.18
CA ALA A 300 0.81 -5.75 -5.91
C ALA A 300 0.64 -7.08 -6.65
N MET A 301 1.77 -7.70 -6.89
CA MET A 301 1.95 -8.99 -7.50
C MET A 301 2.73 -9.89 -6.55
N LEU A 302 2.23 -11.09 -6.32
CA LEU A 302 2.94 -12.20 -5.70
C LEU A 302 3.02 -13.33 -6.73
N ALA A 303 4.24 -13.69 -7.12
CA ALA A 303 4.49 -14.76 -8.08
C ALA A 303 5.37 -15.83 -7.42
N ASP A 304 4.93 -17.08 -7.43
CA ASP A 304 5.63 -18.19 -6.80
C ASP A 304 6.58 -18.88 -7.79
N PHE A 305 7.80 -19.22 -7.36
CA PHE A 305 8.84 -19.83 -8.20
C PHE A 305 8.95 -21.35 -8.04
N ASN A 306 8.36 -21.90 -6.98
CA ASN A 306 8.31 -23.34 -6.70
C ASN A 306 6.86 -23.76 -6.44
N GLY A 307 6.66 -25.05 -6.14
CA GLY A 307 5.31 -25.62 -5.99
C GLY A 307 4.83 -26.42 -7.20
N ALA A 308 5.69 -26.63 -8.20
CA ALA A 308 5.42 -27.47 -9.36
C ALA A 308 5.36 -28.98 -9.02
N ALA A 309 4.40 -29.72 -9.58
CA ALA A 309 4.33 -31.19 -9.51
C ALA A 309 5.42 -31.83 -10.39
N SER A 310 6.14 -32.84 -9.88
CA SER A 310 7.23 -33.50 -10.63
C SER A 310 6.91 -34.95 -11.00
N THR A 311 6.12 -35.64 -10.17
CA THR A 311 5.68 -37.02 -10.37
C THR A 311 4.17 -37.13 -10.53
N SER A 312 3.67 -38.30 -10.96
CA SER A 312 2.22 -38.55 -11.10
C SER A 312 1.46 -38.53 -9.77
N SER A 313 2.13 -38.82 -8.65
CA SER A 313 1.58 -38.69 -7.29
C SER A 313 1.65 -37.28 -6.71
N ASP A 314 2.34 -36.37 -7.39
CA ASP A 314 2.49 -35.00 -6.89
C ASP A 314 1.26 -34.15 -7.24
N LEU A 315 0.94 -33.26 -6.31
CA LEU A 315 0.05 -32.13 -6.50
C LEU A 315 0.86 -30.85 -6.26
N GLY A 316 1.06 -30.08 -7.32
CA GLY A 316 1.63 -28.76 -7.22
C GLY A 316 0.58 -27.73 -6.81
N VAL A 317 1.03 -26.62 -6.24
CA VAL A 317 0.18 -25.50 -5.82
C VAL A 317 0.79 -24.18 -6.24
N ASP A 318 -0.05 -23.31 -6.76
CA ASP A 318 0.31 -21.97 -7.23
C ASP A 318 -0.78 -20.96 -6.80
N PRO A 319 -0.58 -20.29 -5.65
CA PRO A 319 -1.44 -19.23 -5.15
C PRO A 319 -1.07 -17.84 -5.68
N ALA A 320 -0.36 -17.75 -6.81
CA ALA A 320 0.06 -16.48 -7.38
C ALA A 320 -1.10 -15.52 -7.56
N LEU A 321 -0.87 -14.27 -7.18
CA LEU A 321 -1.87 -13.25 -7.01
C LEU A 321 -1.42 -11.94 -7.62
N PHE A 322 -2.31 -11.31 -8.35
CA PHE A 322 -2.20 -9.91 -8.74
C PHE A 322 -3.44 -9.16 -8.30
N TYR A 323 -3.25 -8.07 -7.54
CA TYR A 323 -4.32 -7.13 -7.27
C TYR A 323 -3.91 -5.73 -7.66
N TRP A 324 -4.91 -4.94 -8.03
CA TRP A 324 -4.76 -3.52 -8.30
C TRP A 324 -5.93 -2.76 -7.74
N HIS A 325 -5.72 -1.47 -7.51
CA HIS A 325 -6.75 -0.53 -7.17
C HIS A 325 -6.48 0.81 -7.87
N HIS A 326 -7.54 1.57 -8.14
CA HIS A 326 -7.38 2.89 -8.71
C HIS A 326 -8.58 3.79 -8.42
N GLY A 327 -8.36 5.10 -8.47
CA GLY A 327 -9.43 6.07 -8.28
C GLY A 327 -9.01 7.51 -8.54
N LEU A 328 -10.02 8.38 -8.64
CA LEU A 328 -9.80 9.82 -8.67
C LEU A 328 -9.15 10.27 -7.36
N LEU A 329 -8.20 11.19 -7.41
CA LEU A 329 -7.43 11.64 -6.25
C LEU A 329 -7.58 13.14 -6.07
N PHE A 330 -7.83 13.57 -4.83
CA PHE A 330 -7.72 14.96 -4.39
C PHE A 330 -6.65 15.04 -3.31
N ARG A 331 -5.79 16.06 -3.35
CA ARG A 331 -4.80 16.32 -2.30
C ARG A 331 -4.81 17.79 -1.91
N ILE A 332 -4.66 18.05 -0.62
CA ILE A 332 -4.36 19.38 -0.09
C ILE A 332 -3.20 19.21 0.87
N TYR A 333 -2.12 19.97 0.64
CA TYR A 333 -0.94 20.00 1.48
C TYR A 333 -0.65 21.42 1.89
N ALA A 334 -0.12 21.60 3.10
CA ALA A 334 0.40 22.87 3.56
C ALA A 334 1.72 22.64 4.29
N GLY A 335 2.68 23.54 4.07
CA GLY A 335 4.02 23.46 4.63
C GLY A 335 4.51 24.81 5.13
N TRP A 336 5.12 24.83 6.31
CA TRP A 336 5.71 26.00 6.96
C TRP A 336 7.11 25.68 7.49
#